data_AF-A0A947A2N4-F1
#
_entry.id   AF-A0A947A2N4-F1
#
_cell.length_a   1.000
_cell.length_b   1.000
_cell.length_c   1.000
_cell.angle_alpha   90.00
_cell.angle_beta   90.00
_cell.angle_gamma   90.00
#
_symmetry.space_group_name_H-M   'P 1'
#
loop_
_entity.id
_entity.type
_entity.pdbx_description
1 polymer ?
#
loop_
_entity_poly.entity_id
_entity_poly.type
_entity_poly.pdbx_seq_one_letter_code
_entity_poly.pdbx_strand_id
1 'polypeptide(L)'
;EDVQQTTDEGIQVFGGMGFSADTPMESAWRDARIARIYEGTNEINRMLAVGMLVKKAMKGHVDLLGPATAVGEELMGIPSFDTPDFSELFAEEKDMVARLKKVFLMVAGSAVQKFGPDLEKHQQLLLAAADILIEVYMAESTLLRTEKNVKRYGEDAQKAQIAMAQLYLYNAVDITIQRAKEAIVSFAEGDEQRMMLMGLKRFTKYVNQPNVVELRTIIADKVAADNAYKFD
;
A
#
# COMPACT_ATOMS: atom_id res chain seq x y z
N GLU A 1 -11.24 0.82 5.02
CA GLU A 1 -11.16 1.75 6.19
C GLU A 1 -11.37 3.18 5.74
N ASP A 2 -11.04 3.46 4.48
CA ASP A 2 -11.19 4.74 3.77
C ASP A 2 -12.57 5.39 3.89
N VAL A 3 -13.66 4.63 3.86
CA VAL A 3 -15.02 5.20 4.05
C VAL A 3 -15.14 5.83 5.42
N GLN A 4 -14.73 5.13 6.48
CA GLN A 4 -14.75 5.67 7.84
C GLN A 4 -13.85 6.91 7.94
N GLN A 5 -12.63 6.85 7.41
CA GLN A 5 -11.71 7.98 7.42
C GLN A 5 -12.27 9.20 6.67
N THR A 6 -12.87 8.98 5.50
CA THR A 6 -13.48 10.05 4.70
C THR A 6 -14.64 10.70 5.45
N THR A 7 -15.50 9.90 6.09
CA THR A 7 -16.60 10.44 6.91
C THR A 7 -16.11 11.14 8.18
N ASP A 8 -14.98 10.71 8.74
CA ASP A 8 -14.37 11.31 9.94
C ASP A 8 -13.83 12.71 9.62
N GLU A 9 -13.06 12.82 8.53
CA GLU A 9 -12.62 14.12 8.00
C GLU A 9 -13.82 14.97 7.55
N GLY A 10 -14.88 14.36 7.03
CA GLY A 10 -16.14 15.03 6.69
C GLY A 10 -16.80 15.70 7.90
N ILE A 11 -16.86 15.01 9.05
CA ILE A 11 -17.29 15.62 10.33
C ILE A 11 -16.39 16.81 10.66
N GLN A 12 -15.07 16.63 10.56
CA GLN A 12 -14.10 17.68 10.90
C GLN A 12 -14.25 18.93 10.03
N VAL A 13 -14.51 18.77 8.72
CA VAL A 13 -14.78 19.87 7.78
C VAL A 13 -16.06 20.63 8.13
N PHE A 14 -17.11 19.92 8.57
CA PHE A 14 -18.36 20.53 9.01
C PHE A 14 -18.27 21.15 10.43
N GLY A 15 -17.19 20.90 11.16
CA GLY A 15 -17.01 21.36 12.54
C GLY A 15 -18.13 20.85 13.45
N GLY A 16 -18.65 21.72 14.33
CA GLY A 16 -19.73 21.35 15.25
C GLY A 16 -21.01 20.88 14.55
N MET A 17 -21.27 21.36 13.34
CA MET A 17 -22.42 20.91 12.54
C MET A 17 -22.27 19.46 12.06
N GLY A 18 -21.03 18.97 11.91
CA GLY A 18 -20.77 17.58 11.52
C GLY A 18 -21.21 16.55 12.56
N PHE A 19 -21.39 16.98 13.81
CA PHE A 19 -21.95 16.17 14.90
C PHE A 19 -23.46 16.37 15.07
N SER A 20 -24.07 17.34 14.38
CA SER A 20 -25.51 17.56 14.41
C SER A 20 -26.23 16.61 13.46
N ALA A 21 -27.35 16.05 13.91
CA ALA A 21 -28.28 15.28 13.08
C ALA A 21 -28.98 16.13 12.00
N ASP A 22 -28.80 17.45 12.02
CA ASP A 22 -29.28 18.36 10.96
C ASP A 22 -28.41 18.31 9.69
N THR A 23 -27.23 17.66 9.74
CA THR A 23 -26.34 17.49 8.58
C THR A 23 -26.09 16.02 8.30
N PRO A 24 -25.75 15.64 7.05
CA PRO A 24 -25.59 14.22 6.71
C PRO A 24 -24.32 13.56 7.25
N MET A 25 -23.38 14.33 7.83
CA MET A 25 -22.05 13.78 8.17
C MET A 25 -22.07 12.87 9.40
N GLU A 26 -22.90 13.17 10.40
CA GLU A 26 -23.00 12.35 11.62
C GLU A 26 -23.51 10.95 11.29
N SER A 27 -24.53 10.87 10.43
CA SER A 27 -25.14 9.61 10.00
C SER A 27 -24.20 8.81 9.11
N ALA A 28 -23.56 9.47 8.14
CA ALA A 28 -22.56 8.84 7.28
C ALA A 28 -21.43 8.20 8.10
N TRP A 29 -20.91 8.88 9.12
CA TRP A 29 -19.85 8.35 9.98
C TRP A 29 -20.29 7.15 10.81
N ARG A 30 -21.50 7.18 11.37
CA ARG A 30 -22.08 6.06 12.11
C ARG A 30 -22.28 4.85 11.22
N ASP A 31 -22.83 5.07 10.03
CA ASP A 31 -23.15 4.01 9.07
C ASP A 31 -21.86 3.38 8.51
N ALA A 32 -20.80 4.17 8.31
CA ALA A 32 -19.49 3.66 7.88
C ALA A 32 -18.87 2.65 8.86
N ARG A 33 -19.24 2.70 10.16
CA ARG A 33 -18.61 1.89 11.20
C ARG A 33 -18.84 0.39 11.03
N ILE A 34 -20.01 0.01 10.53
CA ILE A 34 -20.39 -1.40 10.39
C ILE A 34 -19.62 -2.11 9.26
N ALA A 35 -19.15 -1.34 8.26
CA ALA A 35 -18.45 -1.86 7.10
C ALA A 35 -17.11 -2.56 7.45
N ARG A 36 -16.55 -2.30 8.64
CA ARG A 36 -15.33 -2.96 9.13
C ARG A 36 -15.58 -4.29 9.86
N ILE A 37 -16.86 -4.65 10.05
CA ILE A 37 -17.30 -5.79 10.87
C ILE A 37 -18.11 -6.78 10.02
N TYR A 38 -19.00 -6.30 9.15
CA TYR A 38 -19.79 -7.15 8.25
C TYR A 38 -18.92 -7.73 7.13
N GLU A 39 -19.37 -8.86 6.54
CA GLU A 39 -18.62 -9.68 5.57
C GLU A 39 -17.29 -10.23 6.11
N GLY A 40 -17.25 -10.45 7.43
CA GLY A 40 -16.05 -10.81 8.17
C GLY A 40 -15.30 -9.56 8.63
N THR A 41 -14.82 -9.55 9.86
CA THR A 41 -14.08 -8.38 10.37
C THR A 41 -12.83 -8.16 9.54
N ASN A 42 -12.37 -6.90 9.45
CA ASN A 42 -11.19 -6.59 8.67
C ASN A 42 -9.97 -7.43 9.08
N GLU A 43 -9.83 -7.76 10.37
CA GLU A 43 -8.73 -8.60 10.88
C GLU A 43 -8.80 -10.02 10.31
N ILE A 44 -10.00 -10.61 10.25
CA ILE A 44 -10.21 -11.94 9.64
C ILE A 44 -9.90 -11.89 8.15
N ASN A 45 -10.41 -10.87 7.44
CA ASN A 45 -10.15 -10.71 6.00
C ASN A 45 -8.66 -10.52 5.70
N ARG A 46 -7.94 -9.72 6.50
CA ARG A 46 -6.48 -9.54 6.40
C ARG A 46 -5.73 -10.86 6.56
N MET A 47 -6.02 -11.59 7.63
CA MET A 47 -5.36 -12.89 7.88
C MET A 47 -5.65 -13.89 6.75
N LEU A 48 -6.89 -13.93 6.24
CA LEU A 48 -7.26 -14.81 5.14
C LEU A 48 -6.53 -14.47 3.84
N ALA A 49 -6.34 -13.19 3.51
CA ALA A 49 -5.66 -12.77 2.28
C ALA A 49 -4.24 -13.37 2.18
N VAL A 50 -3.46 -13.25 3.25
CA VAL A 50 -2.09 -13.81 3.30
C VAL A 50 -2.13 -15.33 3.47
N GLY A 51 -2.97 -15.86 4.38
CA GLY A 51 -3.08 -17.30 4.62
C GLY A 51 -3.47 -18.09 3.37
N MET A 52 -4.41 -17.57 2.56
CA MET A 52 -4.81 -18.18 1.29
C MET A 52 -3.70 -18.15 0.25
N LEU A 53 -2.91 -17.07 0.19
CA LEU A 53 -1.74 -16.99 -0.71
C LEU A 53 -0.70 -18.06 -0.35
N VAL A 54 -0.35 -18.17 0.93
CA VAL A 54 0.58 -19.19 1.44
C VAL A 54 0.07 -20.60 1.15
N LYS A 55 -1.22 -20.86 1.42
CA LYS A 55 -1.85 -22.16 1.13
C LYS A 55 -1.85 -22.50 -0.36
N LYS A 56 -2.07 -21.52 -1.24
CA LYS A 56 -1.95 -21.71 -2.69
C LYS A 56 -0.52 -22.01 -3.10
N ALA A 57 0.46 -21.35 -2.48
CA ALA A 57 1.88 -21.62 -2.73
C ALA A 57 2.30 -23.03 -2.30
N MET A 58 1.89 -23.47 -1.11
CA MET A 58 2.16 -24.84 -0.64
C MET A 58 1.53 -25.92 -1.52
N LYS A 59 0.41 -25.60 -2.20
CA LYS A 59 -0.25 -26.49 -3.18
C LYS A 59 0.35 -26.40 -4.59
N GLY A 60 1.35 -25.54 -4.80
CA GLY A 60 1.97 -25.33 -6.12
C GLY A 60 1.09 -24.57 -7.12
N HIS A 61 0.01 -23.91 -6.67
CA HIS A 61 -0.85 -23.11 -7.56
C HIS A 61 -0.26 -21.72 -7.89
N VAL A 62 0.66 -21.23 -7.05
CA VAL A 62 1.34 -19.95 -7.20
C VAL A 62 2.77 -20.13 -6.71
N ASP A 63 3.77 -19.65 -7.45
CA ASP A 63 5.14 -19.63 -6.96
C ASP A 63 5.39 -18.39 -6.08
N LEU A 64 5.42 -18.61 -4.76
CA LEU A 64 5.77 -17.58 -3.78
C LEU A 64 7.23 -17.70 -3.32
N LEU A 65 7.74 -18.93 -3.20
CA LEU A 65 9.05 -19.20 -2.62
C LEU A 65 10.19 -18.90 -3.60
N GLY A 66 10.02 -19.14 -4.90
CA GLY A 66 11.02 -18.78 -5.90
C GLY A 66 11.34 -17.28 -5.90
N PRO A 67 10.33 -16.40 -6.07
CA PRO A 67 10.52 -14.96 -5.99
C PRO A 67 11.05 -14.48 -4.63
N ALA A 68 10.60 -15.07 -3.52
CA ALA A 68 11.12 -14.73 -2.19
C ALA A 68 12.60 -15.09 -2.03
N THR A 69 13.02 -16.26 -2.51
CA THR A 69 14.43 -16.68 -2.52
C THR A 69 15.27 -15.73 -3.36
N ALA A 70 14.79 -15.34 -4.55
CA ALA A 70 15.50 -14.38 -5.41
C ALA A 70 15.68 -13.01 -4.71
N VAL A 71 14.69 -12.54 -3.95
CA VAL A 71 14.83 -11.31 -3.14
C VAL A 71 15.87 -11.50 -2.05
N GLY A 72 15.91 -12.66 -1.38
CA GLY A 72 16.96 -13.00 -0.40
C GLY A 72 18.37 -12.98 -1.00
N GLU A 73 18.54 -13.56 -2.19
CA GLU A 73 19.81 -13.53 -2.94
C GLU A 73 20.22 -12.10 -3.32
N GLU A 74 19.28 -11.26 -3.76
CA GLU A 74 19.51 -9.86 -4.09
C GLU A 74 19.95 -9.01 -2.87
N LEU A 75 19.60 -9.44 -1.65
CA LEU A 75 20.04 -8.77 -0.41
C LEU A 75 21.45 -9.16 0.00
N MET A 76 21.89 -10.38 -0.34
CA MET A 76 23.26 -10.84 -0.13
C MET A 76 24.23 -10.32 -1.22
N GLY A 77 23.70 -9.99 -2.40
CA GLY A 77 24.46 -9.41 -3.51
C GLY A 77 24.87 -7.96 -3.29
N ILE A 78 25.85 -7.52 -4.09
CA ILE A 78 26.25 -6.11 -4.15
C ILE A 78 25.12 -5.31 -4.80
N PRO A 79 24.59 -4.25 -4.16
CA PRO A 79 23.57 -3.41 -4.77
C PRO A 79 24.07 -2.78 -6.07
N SER A 80 23.23 -2.76 -7.10
CA SER A 80 23.50 -1.86 -8.23
C SER A 80 23.34 -0.40 -7.76
N PHE A 81 24.22 0.47 -8.25
CA PHE A 81 24.17 1.92 -8.06
C PHE A 81 23.60 2.63 -9.30
N ASP A 82 23.20 1.87 -10.32
CA ASP A 82 22.60 2.41 -11.51
C ASP A 82 21.24 3.01 -11.15
N THR A 83 21.03 4.25 -11.58
CA THR A 83 19.73 4.91 -11.47
C THR A 83 18.94 4.56 -12.73
N PRO A 84 17.77 3.91 -12.63
CA PRO A 84 16.94 3.66 -13.80
C PRO A 84 16.54 4.97 -14.47
N ASP A 85 16.25 4.90 -15.77
CA ASP A 85 15.68 6.04 -16.48
C ASP A 85 14.22 6.23 -16.06
N PHE A 86 13.95 7.38 -15.44
CA PHE A 86 12.62 7.78 -14.99
C PHE A 86 12.04 8.94 -15.81
N SER A 87 12.48 9.08 -17.07
CA SER A 87 11.97 10.11 -17.97
C SER A 87 10.52 9.91 -18.40
N GLU A 88 10.03 8.67 -18.43
CA GLU A 88 8.64 8.37 -18.78
C GLU A 88 7.69 8.54 -17.58
N LEU A 89 6.46 8.99 -17.85
CA LEU A 89 5.40 9.08 -16.84
C LEU A 89 5.18 7.74 -16.14
N PHE A 90 5.15 7.77 -14.81
CA PHE A 90 5.02 6.61 -13.93
C PHE A 90 6.17 5.61 -13.95
N ALA A 91 7.31 5.91 -14.59
CA ALA A 91 8.45 5.00 -14.59
C ALA A 91 8.97 4.74 -13.16
N GLU A 92 9.15 5.80 -12.36
CA GLU A 92 9.61 5.67 -10.97
C GLU A 92 8.55 5.03 -10.08
N GLU A 93 7.27 5.36 -10.29
CA GLU A 93 6.16 4.83 -9.51
C GLU A 93 5.96 3.33 -9.75
N LYS A 94 6.09 2.86 -11.00
CA LYS A 94 6.05 1.44 -11.34
C LYS A 94 7.23 0.69 -10.77
N ASP A 95 8.43 1.27 -10.85
CA ASP A 95 9.63 0.70 -10.21
C ASP A 95 9.45 0.60 -8.69
N MET A 96 8.91 1.64 -8.05
CA MET A 96 8.59 1.63 -6.63
C MET A 96 7.59 0.52 -6.28
N VAL A 97 6.49 0.37 -7.02
CA VAL A 97 5.54 -0.75 -6.80
C VAL A 97 6.23 -2.11 -6.93
N ALA A 98 7.10 -2.29 -7.93
CA ALA A 98 7.87 -3.51 -8.08
C ALA A 98 8.78 -3.77 -6.87
N ARG A 99 9.40 -2.73 -6.30
CA ARG A 99 10.19 -2.84 -5.07
C ARG A 99 9.33 -3.09 -3.83
N LEU A 100 8.13 -2.51 -3.71
CA LEU A 100 7.21 -2.82 -2.62
C LEU A 100 6.73 -4.28 -2.66
N LYS A 101 6.56 -4.88 -3.85
CA LYS A 101 6.36 -6.33 -3.99
C LYS A 101 7.54 -7.13 -3.46
N LYS A 102 8.78 -6.67 -3.64
CA LYS A 102 9.96 -7.29 -3.02
C LYS A 102 9.92 -7.17 -1.49
N VAL A 103 9.46 -6.04 -0.94
CA VAL A 103 9.26 -5.90 0.51
C VAL A 103 8.24 -6.92 1.02
N PHE A 104 7.10 -7.07 0.34
CA PHE A 104 6.11 -8.10 0.68
C PHE A 104 6.72 -9.50 0.65
N LEU A 105 7.43 -9.86 -0.43
CA LEU A 105 8.08 -11.16 -0.58
C LEU A 105 9.16 -11.41 0.48
N MET A 106 9.94 -10.39 0.83
CA MET A 106 10.95 -10.46 1.88
C MET A 106 10.30 -10.74 3.24
N VAL A 107 9.21 -10.05 3.60
CA VAL A 107 8.53 -10.24 4.88
C VAL A 107 7.75 -11.56 4.90
N ALA A 108 6.85 -11.78 3.94
CA ALA A 108 5.99 -12.94 3.89
C ALA A 108 6.77 -14.24 3.60
N GLY A 109 7.75 -14.18 2.69
CA GLY A 109 8.60 -15.32 2.35
C GLY A 109 9.45 -15.79 3.52
N SER A 110 10.15 -14.88 4.21
CA SER A 110 10.92 -15.22 5.40
C SER A 110 10.02 -15.72 6.54
N ALA A 111 8.84 -15.14 6.73
CA ALA A 111 7.89 -15.62 7.74
C ALA A 111 7.39 -17.05 7.42
N VAL A 112 7.09 -17.36 6.15
CA VAL A 112 6.72 -18.72 5.72
C VAL A 112 7.88 -19.69 5.91
N GLN A 113 9.11 -19.31 5.56
CA GLN A 113 10.29 -20.16 5.75
C GLN A 113 10.56 -20.45 7.23
N LYS A 114 10.38 -19.45 8.10
CA LYS A 114 10.66 -19.56 9.53
C LYS A 114 9.60 -20.31 10.31
N PHE A 115 8.31 -20.03 10.05
CA PHE A 115 7.21 -20.57 10.85
C PHE A 115 6.44 -21.69 10.15
N GLY A 116 6.55 -21.81 8.82
CA GLY A 116 5.90 -22.87 8.04
C GLY A 116 4.39 -22.98 8.35
N PRO A 117 3.88 -24.18 8.67
CA PRO A 117 2.48 -24.38 9.04
C PRO A 117 2.01 -23.57 10.26
N ASP A 118 2.93 -23.19 11.15
CA ASP A 118 2.59 -22.44 12.37
C ASP A 118 2.42 -20.93 12.13
N LEU A 119 2.67 -20.43 10.91
CA LEU A 119 2.51 -19.01 10.58
C LEU A 119 1.12 -18.46 10.92
N GLU A 120 0.06 -19.27 10.81
CA GLU A 120 -1.31 -18.89 11.18
C GLU A 120 -1.47 -18.49 12.66
N LYS A 121 -0.58 -18.97 13.53
CA LYS A 121 -0.53 -18.57 14.95
C LYS A 121 0.12 -17.21 15.18
N HIS A 122 0.86 -16.70 14.19
CA HIS A 122 1.55 -15.40 14.24
C HIS A 122 0.69 -14.30 13.60
N GLN A 123 -0.48 -14.04 14.19
CA GLN A 123 -1.49 -13.13 13.63
C GLN A 123 -0.95 -11.72 13.34
N GLN A 124 -0.10 -11.17 14.21
CA GLN A 124 0.47 -9.84 14.03
C GLN A 124 1.38 -9.76 12.79
N LEU A 125 2.11 -10.84 12.49
CA LEU A 125 2.92 -10.92 11.27
C LEU A 125 2.03 -11.03 10.02
N LEU A 126 0.96 -11.81 10.11
CA LEU A 126 -0.03 -11.90 9.03
C LEU A 126 -0.72 -10.57 8.75
N LEU A 127 -1.10 -9.83 9.80
CA LEU A 127 -1.70 -8.50 9.68
C LEU A 127 -0.73 -7.52 9.02
N ALA A 128 0.54 -7.49 9.46
CA ALA A 128 1.56 -6.64 8.85
C ALA A 128 1.79 -6.98 7.37
N ALA A 129 1.88 -8.28 7.02
CA ALA A 129 2.02 -8.72 5.63
C ALA A 129 0.76 -8.38 4.80
N ALA A 130 -0.43 -8.50 5.38
CA ALA A 130 -1.68 -8.17 4.72
C ALA A 130 -1.80 -6.68 4.41
N ASP A 131 -1.40 -5.80 5.34
CA ASP A 131 -1.40 -4.36 5.11
C ASP A 131 -0.43 -4.00 3.96
N ILE A 132 0.78 -4.57 3.91
CA ILE A 132 1.70 -4.38 2.78
C ILE A 132 1.07 -4.86 1.46
N LEU A 133 0.42 -6.02 1.47
CA LEU A 133 -0.25 -6.58 0.29
C LEU A 133 -1.37 -5.66 -0.22
N ILE A 134 -2.17 -5.11 0.69
CA ILE A 134 -3.26 -4.17 0.39
C ILE A 134 -2.70 -2.90 -0.24
N GLU A 135 -1.68 -2.30 0.36
CA GLU A 135 -1.07 -1.07 -0.15
C GLU A 135 -0.46 -1.26 -1.54
N VAL A 136 0.24 -2.38 -1.77
CA VAL A 136 0.77 -2.73 -3.09
C VAL A 136 -0.35 -2.88 -4.12
N TYR A 137 -1.43 -3.61 -3.78
CA TYR A 137 -2.55 -3.83 -4.67
C TYR A 137 -3.26 -2.52 -5.05
N MET A 138 -3.51 -1.65 -4.06
CA MET A 138 -4.21 -0.38 -4.26
C MET A 138 -3.34 0.62 -5.03
N ALA A 139 -2.04 0.69 -4.74
CA ALA A 139 -1.12 1.57 -5.45
C ALA A 139 -0.97 1.14 -6.92
N GLU A 140 -0.75 -0.15 -7.18
CA GLU A 140 -0.66 -0.68 -8.54
C GLU A 140 -1.95 -0.48 -9.32
N SER A 141 -3.11 -0.79 -8.71
CA SER A 141 -4.41 -0.63 -9.36
C SER A 141 -4.68 0.83 -9.74
N THR A 142 -4.36 1.76 -8.84
CA THR A 142 -4.53 3.20 -9.07
C THR A 142 -3.62 3.69 -10.19
N LEU A 143 -2.34 3.31 -10.17
CA LEU A 143 -1.38 3.68 -11.21
C LEU A 143 -1.79 3.15 -12.59
N LEU A 144 -2.14 1.87 -12.68
CA LEU A 144 -2.53 1.26 -13.95
C LEU A 144 -3.85 1.84 -14.50
N ARG A 145 -4.81 2.16 -13.61
CA ARG A 145 -6.04 2.85 -14.02
C ARG A 145 -5.73 4.24 -14.56
N THR A 146 -4.94 5.03 -13.84
CA THR A 146 -4.59 6.39 -14.26
C THR A 146 -3.78 6.38 -15.55
N GLU A 147 -2.80 5.49 -15.69
CA GLU A 147 -2.02 5.33 -16.92
C GLU A 147 -2.93 5.03 -18.13
N LYS A 148 -3.91 4.14 -17.94
CA LYS A 148 -4.89 3.81 -18.99
C LYS A 148 -5.72 5.03 -19.37
N ASN A 149 -6.11 5.88 -18.41
CA ASN A 149 -6.85 7.10 -18.66
C ASN A 149 -5.99 8.17 -19.35
N VAL A 150 -4.72 8.31 -18.95
CA VAL A 150 -3.74 9.19 -19.61
C VAL A 150 -3.59 8.80 -21.08
N LYS A 151 -3.44 7.50 -21.38
CA LYS A 151 -3.36 7.01 -22.77
C LYS A 151 -4.62 7.31 -23.60
N ARG A 152 -5.78 7.43 -22.96
CA ARG A 152 -7.07 7.69 -23.63
C ARG A 152 -7.36 9.17 -23.83
N TYR A 153 -7.03 9.99 -22.84
CA TYR A 153 -7.50 11.37 -22.75
C TYR A 153 -6.37 12.41 -22.70
N GLY A 154 -5.12 11.98 -22.61
CA GLY A 154 -3.93 12.83 -22.50
C GLY A 154 -3.55 13.17 -21.06
N GLU A 155 -2.29 13.50 -20.84
CA GLU A 155 -1.74 13.83 -19.51
C GLU A 155 -2.39 15.06 -18.90
N ASP A 156 -2.57 16.13 -19.69
CA ASP A 156 -3.17 17.38 -19.23
C ASP A 156 -4.58 17.19 -18.66
N ALA A 157 -5.39 16.33 -19.28
CA ALA A 157 -6.74 16.03 -18.83
C ALA A 157 -6.76 15.19 -17.54
N GLN A 158 -5.67 14.47 -17.25
CA GLN A 158 -5.58 13.53 -16.14
C GLN A 158 -4.65 13.99 -15.01
N LYS A 159 -4.23 15.26 -15.00
CA LYS A 159 -3.33 15.84 -13.98
C LYS A 159 -3.74 15.51 -12.55
N ALA A 160 -5.02 15.65 -12.22
CA ALA A 160 -5.52 15.33 -10.89
C ALA A 160 -5.47 13.82 -10.58
N GLN A 161 -5.76 12.94 -11.56
CA GLN A 161 -5.63 11.49 -11.36
C GLN A 161 -4.16 11.06 -11.24
N ILE A 162 -3.24 11.72 -11.96
CA ILE A 162 -1.79 11.53 -11.81
C ILE A 162 -1.38 11.90 -10.39
N ALA A 163 -1.79 13.08 -9.91
CA ALA A 163 -1.47 13.52 -8.56
C ALA A 163 -2.04 12.58 -7.48
N MET A 164 -3.28 12.09 -7.66
CA MET A 164 -3.86 11.09 -6.76
C MET A 164 -3.05 9.79 -6.71
N ALA A 165 -2.60 9.27 -7.87
CA ALA A 165 -1.82 8.05 -7.94
C ALA A 165 -0.45 8.20 -7.25
N GLN A 166 0.25 9.32 -7.50
CA GLN A 166 1.54 9.62 -6.87
C GLN A 166 1.41 9.81 -5.36
N LEU A 167 0.41 10.58 -4.92
CA LEU A 167 0.17 10.82 -3.50
C LEU A 167 -0.22 9.53 -2.77
N TYR A 168 -1.05 8.68 -3.40
CA TYR A 168 -1.40 7.39 -2.81
C TYR A 168 -0.18 6.49 -2.67
N LEU A 169 0.63 6.34 -3.72
CA LEU A 169 1.85 5.54 -3.66
C LEU A 169 2.82 6.06 -2.59
N TYR A 170 2.99 7.39 -2.46
CA TYR A 170 3.81 7.98 -1.40
C TYR A 170 3.36 7.50 0.00
N ASN A 171 2.07 7.60 0.31
CA ASN A 171 1.55 7.15 1.61
C ASN A 171 1.65 5.62 1.77
N ALA A 172 1.40 4.86 0.70
CA ALA A 172 1.52 3.41 0.67
C ALA A 172 2.96 2.94 0.99
N VAL A 173 3.98 3.69 0.53
CA VAL A 173 5.38 3.45 0.88
C VAL A 173 5.60 3.62 2.38
N ASP A 174 5.08 4.69 3.00
CA ASP A 174 5.24 4.94 4.44
C ASP A 174 4.56 3.85 5.30
N ILE A 175 3.34 3.46 4.93
CA ILE A 175 2.62 2.35 5.59
C ILE A 175 3.42 1.04 5.44
N THR A 176 3.94 0.77 4.24
CA THR A 176 4.76 -0.42 3.98
C THR A 176 6.02 -0.42 4.84
N ILE A 177 6.72 0.72 4.96
CA ILE A 177 7.91 0.85 5.82
C ILE A 177 7.55 0.52 7.26
N GLN A 178 6.47 1.09 7.78
CA GLN A 178 6.05 0.86 9.16
C GLN A 178 5.75 -0.63 9.40
N ARG A 179 4.88 -1.22 8.57
CA ARG A 179 4.43 -2.61 8.75
C ARG A 179 5.54 -3.62 8.53
N ALA A 180 6.39 -3.42 7.52
CA ALA A 180 7.53 -4.28 7.27
C ALA A 180 8.54 -4.20 8.41
N LYS A 181 8.83 -3.00 8.93
CA LYS A 181 9.73 -2.83 10.06
C LYS A 181 9.20 -3.54 11.30
N GLU A 182 7.92 -3.35 11.65
CA GLU A 182 7.27 -4.03 12.77
C GLU A 182 7.40 -5.57 12.65
N ALA A 183 7.16 -6.12 11.46
CA ALA A 183 7.32 -7.55 11.21
C ALA A 183 8.78 -8.01 11.37
N ILE A 184 9.72 -7.38 10.64
CA ILE A 184 11.14 -7.76 10.62
C ILE A 184 11.73 -7.78 12.03
N VAL A 185 11.49 -6.73 12.83
CA VAL A 185 12.06 -6.65 14.18
C VAL A 185 11.41 -7.64 15.16
N SER A 186 10.25 -8.19 14.82
CA SER A 186 9.51 -9.13 15.66
C SER A 186 9.87 -10.59 15.38
N PHE A 187 10.36 -10.92 14.18
CA PHE A 187 10.70 -12.31 13.85
C PHE A 187 12.15 -12.56 13.50
N ALA A 188 12.95 -11.56 13.09
CA ALA A 188 14.36 -11.75 12.77
C ALA A 188 15.25 -11.13 13.86
N GLU A 189 16.45 -11.66 14.05
CA GLU A 189 17.45 -11.14 14.99
C GLU A 189 18.84 -11.11 14.35
N GLY A 190 19.81 -10.43 15.01
CA GLY A 190 21.21 -10.42 14.58
C GLY A 190 21.42 -9.91 13.16
N ASP A 191 22.26 -10.61 12.40
CA ASP A 191 22.65 -10.20 11.05
C ASP A 191 21.51 -10.33 10.03
N GLU A 192 20.63 -11.33 10.18
CA GLU A 192 19.42 -11.47 9.37
C GLU A 192 18.54 -10.22 9.48
N GLN A 193 18.26 -9.79 10.72
CA GLN A 193 17.44 -8.59 10.96
C GLN A 193 18.08 -7.34 10.34
N ARG A 194 19.39 -7.16 10.53
CA ARG A 194 20.12 -6.02 9.97
C ARG A 194 20.05 -6.00 8.45
N MET A 195 20.25 -7.15 7.82
CA MET A 195 20.15 -7.30 6.36
C MET A 195 18.74 -6.96 5.85
N MET A 196 17.70 -7.49 6.49
CA MET A 196 16.31 -7.20 6.10
C MET A 196 15.94 -5.73 6.29
N LEU A 197 16.40 -5.08 7.36
CA LEU A 197 16.17 -3.64 7.59
C LEU A 197 16.92 -2.77 6.57
N MET A 198 18.11 -3.16 6.12
CA MET A 198 18.80 -2.50 5.01
C MET A 198 18.04 -2.70 3.70
N GLY A 199 17.56 -3.92 3.45
CA GLY A 199 16.71 -4.26 2.31
C GLY A 199 15.46 -3.39 2.24
N LEU A 200 14.76 -3.26 3.37
CA LEU A 200 13.59 -2.39 3.49
C LEU A 200 13.93 -0.96 3.07
N LYS A 201 14.98 -0.36 3.65
CA LYS A 201 15.43 0.99 3.29
C LYS A 201 15.77 1.13 1.81
N ARG A 202 16.41 0.11 1.21
CA ARG A 202 16.77 0.10 -0.21
C ARG A 202 15.53 0.06 -1.10
N PHE A 203 14.58 -0.82 -0.79
CA PHE A 203 13.39 -1.03 -1.62
C PHE A 203 12.37 0.10 -1.53
N THR A 204 12.37 0.88 -0.45
CA THR A 204 11.41 1.97 -0.24
C THR A 204 12.00 3.36 -0.49
N LYS A 205 13.22 3.45 -1.01
CA LYS A 205 13.88 4.72 -1.27
C LYS A 205 13.44 5.30 -2.62
N TYR A 206 12.90 6.52 -2.60
CA TYR A 206 12.71 7.32 -3.80
C TYR A 206 14.05 7.85 -4.32
N VAL A 207 14.18 7.90 -5.64
CA VAL A 207 15.23 8.68 -6.31
C VAL A 207 14.78 10.13 -6.37
N ASN A 208 13.56 10.37 -6.82
CA ASN A 208 12.94 11.70 -6.84
C ASN A 208 11.72 11.71 -5.92
N GLN A 209 11.81 12.48 -4.83
CA GLN A 209 10.69 12.61 -3.90
C GLN A 209 9.57 13.46 -4.52
N PRO A 210 8.30 13.01 -4.47
CA PRO A 210 7.19 13.82 -4.93
C PRO A 210 6.96 15.00 -3.99
N ASN A 211 6.54 16.14 -4.54
CA ASN A 211 6.10 17.29 -3.75
C ASN A 211 4.68 17.04 -3.22
N VAL A 212 4.56 16.37 -2.08
CA VAL A 212 3.27 15.94 -1.52
C VAL A 212 2.29 17.09 -1.23
N VAL A 213 2.79 18.29 -0.94
CA VAL A 213 1.94 19.46 -0.72
C VAL A 213 1.30 19.90 -2.03
N GLU A 214 2.10 20.00 -3.09
CA GLU A 214 1.61 20.36 -4.42
C GLU A 214 0.63 19.31 -4.96
N LEU A 215 0.92 18.01 -4.79
CA LEU A 215 -0.01 16.95 -5.18
C LEU A 215 -1.36 17.11 -4.47
N ARG A 216 -1.36 17.38 -3.16
CA ARG A 216 -2.59 17.63 -2.38
C ARG A 216 -3.33 18.87 -2.88
N THR A 217 -2.62 19.96 -3.17
CA THR A 217 -3.22 21.18 -3.71
C THR A 217 -3.91 20.93 -5.06
N ILE A 218 -3.24 20.26 -6.01
CA ILE A 218 -3.82 19.91 -7.31
C ILE A 218 -5.13 19.14 -7.15
N ILE A 219 -5.15 18.15 -6.24
CA ILE A 219 -6.33 17.32 -5.98
C ILE A 219 -7.43 18.15 -5.34
N ALA A 220 -7.11 18.93 -4.30
CA ALA A 220 -8.07 19.73 -3.56
C ALA A 220 -8.73 20.78 -4.45
N ASP A 221 -7.94 21.50 -5.26
CA ASP A 221 -8.45 22.52 -6.19
C ASP A 221 -9.41 21.90 -7.22
N LYS A 222 -9.07 20.72 -7.74
CA LYS A 222 -9.94 20.01 -8.68
C LYS A 222 -11.27 19.58 -8.04
N VAL A 223 -11.22 18.98 -6.85
CA VAL A 223 -12.42 18.55 -6.12
C VAL A 223 -13.28 19.74 -5.72
N ALA A 224 -12.67 20.85 -5.27
CA ALA A 224 -13.38 22.07 -4.92
C ALA A 224 -14.06 22.71 -6.13
N ALA A 225 -13.37 22.78 -7.28
CA ALA A 225 -13.94 23.30 -8.51
C ALA A 225 -15.12 22.45 -9.03
N ASP A 226 -15.02 21.11 -8.90
CA ASP A 226 -16.07 20.18 -9.34
C ASP A 226 -17.23 20.08 -8.34
N ASN A 227 -16.99 20.46 -7.08
CA ASN A 227 -17.87 20.30 -5.92
C ASN A 227 -18.41 18.87 -5.75
N ALA A 228 -17.60 17.88 -6.16
CA ALA A 228 -17.90 16.44 -6.11
C ALA A 228 -16.67 15.64 -6.54
N TYR A 229 -16.68 14.34 -6.28
CA TYR A 229 -15.73 13.39 -6.86
C TYR A 229 -16.17 13.02 -8.29
N LYS A 230 -15.56 13.61 -9.32
CA LYS A 230 -15.92 13.44 -10.75
C LYS A 230 -14.76 12.88 -11.58
N PHE A 231 -14.24 11.73 -11.18
CA PHE A 231 -13.04 11.09 -11.78
C PHE A 231 -13.37 9.77 -12.49
N ASP A 232 -14.43 9.76 -13.30
CA ASP A 232 -14.89 8.58 -14.04
C ASP A 232 -13.99 8.24 -15.24
#